data_AF-A0A2D8CLM9-F1
#
_entry.id   AF-A0A2D8CLM9-F1
#
_cell.length_a   1.000
_cell.length_b   1.000
_cell.length_c   1.000
_cell.angle_alpha   90.00
_cell.angle_beta   90.00
_cell.angle_gamma   90.00
#
_symmetry.space_group_name_H-M   'P 1'
#
loop_
_entity.id
_entity.type
_entity.pdbx_description
1 polymer ?
#
loop_
_entity_poly.entity_id
_entity_poly.type
_entity_poly.pdbx_seq_one_letter_code
_entity_poly.pdbx_strand_id
1 'polypeptide(L)'
;MIDMNLIPEWALNIHPLVVHFPIALLVVAAGLNLLTFFIPKKWWDEGKNTILYGLGAVAAIAAYYTGQSAADTVFLPSQAQSVLNNHADWAFWTVWYFGLYAAARIALHWYKIMDKFSLRILAFVIALPGVFLLFQTGDHGAKLVFGYGAGTGQLLEQQSSANASATTDSLLQSNSTFTVNDNGNWSWEIGPNGVSTLLSKFQWLEGAPQDLQPSVVKSGDNYLIQLTPESSPNFFTVRNVLLNMQVDYYLDLSNFDGEVELVNHVQDAQNYDFVTLSSEGTITQGRVIGGETNIFGEESYSASGILFVRTVVNGTHFRAYINKEMAVHGHGDAPETGKVGLRLNGSGTVIIDSISLTQLN
;
A
#
# COMPACT_ATOMS: atom_id res chain seq x y z
N MET A 1 -20.14 7.55 -30.16
CA MET A 1 -19.85 6.96 -28.84
C MET A 1 -20.27 7.97 -27.80
N ILE A 2 -21.28 7.65 -26.99
CA ILE A 2 -21.64 8.51 -25.86
C ILE A 2 -20.59 8.22 -24.80
N ASP A 3 -19.76 9.20 -24.50
CA ASP A 3 -18.80 9.14 -23.41
C ASP A 3 -19.61 9.10 -22.11
N MET A 4 -19.89 7.90 -21.60
CA MET A 4 -20.57 7.71 -20.31
C MET A 4 -19.53 7.79 -19.19
N ASN A 5 -18.76 8.86 -19.17
CA ASN A 5 -17.92 9.15 -18.03
C ASN A 5 -18.82 9.63 -16.88
N LEU A 6 -19.22 8.68 -16.03
CA LEU A 6 -20.05 8.91 -14.85
C LEU A 6 -19.29 9.65 -13.73
N ILE A 7 -18.00 9.91 -13.94
CA ILE A 7 -17.10 10.61 -13.02
C ILE A 7 -16.83 11.99 -13.59
N PRO A 8 -17.05 13.08 -12.82
CA PRO A 8 -16.65 14.41 -13.25
C PRO A 8 -15.15 14.47 -13.54
N GLU A 9 -14.73 15.23 -14.56
CA GLU A 9 -13.31 15.34 -14.97
C GLU A 9 -12.37 15.80 -13.85
N TRP A 10 -12.88 16.52 -12.86
CA TRP A 10 -12.12 16.96 -11.68
C TRP A 10 -11.96 15.90 -10.58
N ALA A 11 -12.73 14.81 -10.63
CA ALA A 11 -12.73 13.77 -9.62
C ALA A 11 -11.83 12.61 -10.06
N LEU A 12 -10.73 12.38 -9.34
CA LEU A 12 -9.82 11.27 -9.62
C LEU A 12 -10.48 9.90 -9.45
N ASN A 13 -11.43 9.80 -8.51
CA ASN A 13 -12.26 8.61 -8.31
C ASN A 13 -13.55 9.02 -7.56
N ILE A 14 -14.53 8.11 -7.53
CA ILE A 14 -15.85 8.37 -6.94
C ILE A 14 -15.89 8.21 -5.41
N HIS A 15 -14.86 7.63 -4.79
CA HIS A 15 -14.92 7.25 -3.39
C HIS A 15 -15.18 8.45 -2.45
N PRO A 16 -14.49 9.60 -2.56
CA PRO A 16 -14.79 10.79 -1.76
C PRO A 16 -16.22 11.30 -1.89
N LEU A 17 -16.91 11.01 -3.01
CA LEU A 17 -18.32 11.37 -3.17
C LEU A 17 -19.23 10.40 -2.39
N VAL A 18 -18.94 9.10 -2.48
CA VAL A 18 -19.78 8.03 -1.92
C VAL A 18 -19.67 7.95 -0.38
N VAL A 19 -18.54 8.31 0.22
CA VAL A 19 -18.34 8.20 1.69
C VAL A 19 -19.31 9.04 2.53
N HIS A 20 -19.90 10.09 1.96
CA HIS A 20 -20.85 10.94 2.68
C HIS A 20 -22.14 10.20 3.06
N PHE A 21 -22.57 9.24 2.24
CA PHE A 21 -23.82 8.49 2.46
C PHE A 21 -23.78 7.61 3.72
N PRO A 22 -22.82 6.67 3.90
CA PRO A 22 -22.76 5.89 5.13
C PRO A 22 -22.55 6.77 6.37
N ILE A 23 -21.72 7.81 6.28
CA ILE A 23 -21.48 8.73 7.40
C ILE A 23 -22.78 9.39 7.84
N ALA A 24 -23.50 10.03 6.91
CA ALA A 24 -24.74 10.74 7.23
C ALA A 24 -25.82 9.76 7.72
N LEU A 25 -26.07 8.66 7.00
CA LEU A 25 -27.15 7.73 7.32
C LEU A 25 -26.96 7.06 8.68
N LEU A 26 -25.75 6.58 8.99
CA LEU A 26 -25.48 5.82 10.23
C LEU A 26 -25.43 6.74 11.46
N VAL A 27 -24.86 7.95 11.34
CA VAL A 27 -24.85 8.93 12.42
C VAL A 27 -26.28 9.42 12.71
N VAL A 28 -27.05 9.75 11.67
CA VAL A 28 -28.45 10.14 11.82
C VAL A 28 -29.29 8.99 12.38
N ALA A 29 -29.05 7.75 11.95
CA ALA A 29 -29.72 6.57 12.53
C ALA A 29 -29.46 6.45 14.03
N ALA A 30 -28.20 6.61 14.48
CA ALA A 30 -27.86 6.55 15.90
C ALA A 30 -28.49 7.69 16.71
N GLY A 31 -28.46 8.92 16.19
CA GLY A 31 -29.10 10.07 16.82
C GLY A 31 -30.63 9.92 16.93
N LEU A 32 -31.28 9.49 15.85
CA LEU A 32 -32.72 9.25 15.85
C LEU A 32 -33.11 8.02 16.68
N ASN A 33 -32.22 7.03 16.80
CA ASN A 33 -32.42 5.90 17.72
C ASN A 33 -32.39 6.35 19.17
N LEU A 34 -31.50 7.27 19.56
CA LEU A 34 -31.55 7.89 20.89
C LEU A 34 -32.86 8.67 21.08
N LEU A 35 -33.29 9.40 20.06
CA LEU A 35 -34.50 10.23 20.14
C LEU A 35 -35.78 9.39 20.31
N THR A 36 -35.85 8.12 19.87
CA THR A 36 -37.04 7.28 20.08
C THR A 36 -37.40 7.10 21.55
N PHE A 37 -36.46 7.30 22.49
CA PHE A 37 -36.75 7.23 23.91
C PHE A 37 -37.49 8.46 24.45
N PHE A 38 -37.44 9.58 23.72
CA PHE A 38 -37.99 10.86 24.16
C PHE A 38 -39.19 11.34 23.32
N ILE A 39 -39.34 10.84 22.08
CA ILE A 39 -40.40 11.27 21.16
C ILE A 39 -41.48 10.19 20.95
N PRO A 40 -42.73 10.59 20.63
CA PRO A 40 -43.80 9.64 20.39
C PRO A 40 -43.54 8.73 19.18
N LYS A 41 -43.89 7.44 19.28
CA LYS A 41 -43.75 6.44 18.19
C LYS A 41 -44.38 6.88 16.86
N LYS A 42 -45.49 7.62 16.91
CA LYS A 42 -46.16 8.15 15.71
C LYS A 42 -45.26 9.08 14.88
N TRP A 43 -44.28 9.74 15.50
CA TRP A 43 -43.32 10.59 14.80
C TRP A 43 -42.15 9.74 14.33
N TRP A 44 -41.54 8.97 15.23
CA TRP A 44 -40.40 8.13 14.92
C TRP A 44 -40.45 6.80 15.67
N ASP A 45 -40.29 5.70 14.94
CA ASP A 45 -40.37 4.34 15.46
C ASP A 45 -39.11 3.53 15.10
N GLU A 46 -38.99 2.34 15.70
CA GLU A 46 -37.82 1.48 15.47
C GLU A 46 -37.77 0.91 14.05
N GLY A 47 -38.87 0.90 13.30
CA GLY A 47 -38.91 0.48 11.90
C GLY A 47 -38.14 1.46 11.02
N LYS A 48 -38.38 2.77 11.21
CA LYS A 48 -37.65 3.84 10.52
C LYS A 48 -36.14 3.80 10.85
N ASN A 49 -35.77 3.57 12.12
CA ASN A 49 -34.36 3.35 12.48
C ASN A 49 -33.76 2.16 11.73
N THR A 50 -34.46 1.03 11.68
CA THR A 50 -33.99 -0.17 10.98
C THR A 50 -33.81 0.09 9.48
N ILE A 51 -34.68 0.87 8.84
CA ILE A 51 -34.52 1.29 7.46
C ILE A 51 -33.26 2.15 7.30
N LEU A 52 -33.02 3.14 8.17
CA LEU A 52 -31.82 3.97 8.10
C LEU A 52 -30.53 3.16 8.30
N TYR A 53 -30.48 2.25 9.26
CA TYR A 53 -29.33 1.36 9.45
C TYR A 53 -29.14 0.42 8.25
N GLY A 54 -30.22 -0.08 7.66
CA GLY A 54 -30.15 -0.89 6.43
C GLY A 54 -29.59 -0.11 5.24
N LEU A 55 -30.11 1.09 4.99
CA LEU A 55 -29.59 1.98 3.93
C LEU A 55 -28.14 2.39 4.19
N GLY A 56 -27.81 2.71 5.44
CA GLY A 56 -26.44 3.05 5.84
C GLY A 56 -25.47 1.89 5.67
N ALA A 57 -25.89 0.66 5.96
CA ALA A 57 -25.09 -0.54 5.72
C ALA A 57 -24.85 -0.78 4.22
N VAL A 58 -25.88 -0.63 3.38
CA VAL A 58 -25.73 -0.73 1.91
C VAL A 58 -24.79 0.37 1.39
N ALA A 59 -24.93 1.60 1.87
CA ALA A 59 -24.04 2.70 1.51
C ALA A 59 -22.59 2.46 1.97
N ALA A 60 -22.39 1.82 3.12
CA ALA A 60 -21.06 1.45 3.63
C ALA A 60 -20.41 0.40 2.73
N ILE A 61 -21.16 -0.60 2.27
CA ILE A 61 -20.69 -1.60 1.30
C ILE A 61 -20.26 -0.91 -0.01
N ALA A 62 -21.08 0.01 -0.53
CA ALA A 62 -20.72 0.78 -1.72
C ALA A 62 -19.46 1.63 -1.52
N ALA A 63 -19.35 2.32 -0.38
CA ALA A 63 -18.16 3.10 -0.02
C ALA A 63 -16.90 2.23 0.09
N TYR A 64 -17.03 1.01 0.63
CA TYR A 64 -15.92 0.07 0.77
C TYR A 64 -15.37 -0.38 -0.59
N TYR A 65 -16.23 -0.82 -1.51
CA TYR A 65 -15.78 -1.26 -2.84
C TYR A 65 -15.21 -0.11 -3.68
N THR A 66 -15.83 1.08 -3.60
CA THR A 66 -15.27 2.26 -4.26
C THR A 66 -13.94 2.69 -3.65
N GLY A 67 -13.75 2.49 -2.34
CA GLY A 67 -12.49 2.76 -1.65
C GLY A 67 -11.37 1.80 -2.04
N GLN A 68 -11.68 0.50 -2.15
CA GLN A 68 -10.73 -0.50 -2.64
C GLN A 68 -10.25 -0.15 -4.05
N SER A 69 -11.18 0.18 -4.97
CA SER A 69 -10.81 0.60 -6.32
C SER A 69 -10.01 1.90 -6.33
N ALA A 70 -10.31 2.85 -5.44
CA ALA A 70 -9.56 4.10 -5.34
C ALA A 70 -8.13 3.88 -4.84
N ALA A 71 -7.92 2.97 -3.89
CA ALA A 71 -6.62 2.67 -3.29
C ALA A 71 -5.57 2.24 -4.33
N ASP A 72 -6.00 1.54 -5.38
CA ASP A 72 -5.12 1.03 -6.43
C ASP A 72 -4.73 2.10 -7.47
N THR A 73 -5.49 3.20 -7.53
CA THR A 73 -5.27 4.30 -8.49
C THR A 73 -4.42 5.44 -7.95
N VAL A 74 -4.19 5.49 -6.63
CA VAL A 74 -3.49 6.62 -5.99
C VAL A 74 -2.06 6.25 -5.61
N PHE A 75 -1.11 7.05 -6.08
CA PHE A 75 0.28 6.96 -5.63
C PHE A 75 0.49 7.83 -4.39
N LEU A 76 0.76 7.17 -3.26
CA LEU A 76 0.87 7.82 -1.95
C LEU A 76 2.33 7.97 -1.49
N PRO A 77 2.65 9.02 -0.70
CA PRO A 77 3.91 9.11 0.02
C PRO A 77 4.00 7.98 1.07
N SER A 78 5.22 7.63 1.49
CA SER A 78 5.46 6.49 2.40
C SER A 78 4.70 6.63 3.72
N GLN A 79 4.63 7.84 4.28
CA GLN A 79 3.92 8.12 5.54
C GLN A 79 2.40 7.88 5.45
N ALA A 80 1.83 7.93 4.24
CA ALA A 80 0.42 7.70 4.01
C ALA A 80 0.06 6.22 3.82
N GLN A 81 1.03 5.33 3.56
CA GLN A 81 0.79 3.90 3.34
C GLN A 81 0.15 3.23 4.56
N SER A 82 0.70 3.46 5.76
CA SER A 82 0.11 2.93 7.01
C SER A 82 -1.28 3.53 7.27
N VAL A 83 -1.52 4.80 6.90
CA VAL A 83 -2.82 5.44 7.09
C VAL A 83 -3.87 4.84 6.15
N LEU A 84 -3.49 4.53 4.91
CA LEU A 84 -4.35 3.84 3.95
C LEU A 84 -4.78 2.47 4.46
N ASN A 85 -3.84 1.68 4.96
CA ASN A 85 -4.14 0.35 5.50
C ASN A 85 -5.06 0.43 6.72
N ASN A 86 -4.77 1.32 7.67
CA ASN A 86 -5.66 1.55 8.81
C ASN A 86 -7.07 1.99 8.37
N HIS A 87 -7.18 2.88 7.38
CA HIS A 87 -8.47 3.29 6.83
C HIS A 87 -9.24 2.09 6.25
N ALA A 88 -8.58 1.24 5.46
CA ALA A 88 -9.16 0.05 4.86
C ALA A 88 -9.62 -0.97 5.93
N ASP A 89 -8.81 -1.21 6.97
CA ASP A 89 -9.13 -2.11 8.08
C ASP A 89 -10.36 -1.61 8.86
N TRP A 90 -10.39 -0.34 9.24
CA TRP A 90 -11.56 0.24 9.92
C TRP A 90 -12.80 0.21 9.04
N ALA A 91 -12.65 0.43 7.72
CA ALA A 91 -13.76 0.33 6.77
C ALA A 91 -14.31 -1.10 6.69
N PHE A 92 -13.43 -2.12 6.63
CA PHE A 92 -13.81 -3.53 6.66
C PHE A 92 -14.64 -3.87 7.89
N TRP A 93 -14.15 -3.48 9.09
CA TRP A 93 -14.88 -3.72 10.33
C TRP A 93 -16.20 -2.95 10.38
N THR A 94 -16.24 -1.71 9.89
CA THR A 94 -17.45 -0.89 9.82
C THR A 94 -18.53 -1.54 8.96
N VAL A 95 -18.17 -2.05 7.77
CA VAL A 95 -19.10 -2.73 6.86
C VAL A 95 -19.69 -3.97 7.52
N TRP A 96 -18.85 -4.86 8.07
CA TRP A 96 -19.34 -6.08 8.71
C TRP A 96 -20.18 -5.78 9.94
N TYR A 97 -19.76 -4.82 10.77
CA TYR A 97 -20.50 -4.44 11.96
C TYR A 97 -21.91 -3.95 11.62
N PHE A 98 -22.03 -2.98 10.73
CA PHE A 98 -23.34 -2.42 10.36
C PHE A 98 -24.16 -3.36 9.49
N GLY A 99 -23.53 -4.21 8.67
CA GLY A 99 -24.22 -5.27 7.93
C GLY A 99 -24.90 -6.27 8.86
N LEU A 100 -24.15 -6.81 9.83
CA LEU A 100 -24.69 -7.74 10.83
C LEU A 100 -25.70 -7.05 11.75
N TYR A 101 -25.43 -5.82 12.17
CA TYR A 101 -26.34 -5.04 13.00
C TYR A 101 -27.68 -4.77 12.31
N ALA A 102 -27.66 -4.36 11.03
CA ALA A 102 -28.87 -4.17 10.23
C ALA A 102 -29.65 -5.48 10.07
N ALA A 103 -28.96 -6.59 9.75
CA ALA A 103 -29.58 -7.91 9.64
C ALA A 103 -30.24 -8.36 10.94
N ALA A 104 -29.56 -8.17 12.09
CA ALA A 104 -30.11 -8.47 13.40
C ALA A 104 -31.38 -7.64 13.69
N ARG A 105 -31.36 -6.33 13.41
CA ARG A 105 -32.55 -5.47 13.59
C ARG A 105 -33.71 -5.89 12.69
N ILE A 106 -33.45 -6.26 11.43
CA ILE A 106 -34.46 -6.77 10.50
C ILE A 106 -35.08 -8.06 11.07
N ALA A 107 -34.27 -8.98 11.58
CA ALA A 107 -34.76 -10.20 12.22
C ALA A 107 -35.61 -9.89 13.47
N LEU A 108 -35.18 -8.98 14.35
CA LEU A 108 -35.95 -8.57 15.54
C LEU A 108 -37.32 -7.97 15.18
N HIS A 109 -37.41 -7.23 14.06
CA HIS A 109 -38.68 -6.73 13.51
C HIS A 109 -39.53 -7.84 12.90
N TRP A 110 -38.91 -8.78 12.18
CA TRP A 110 -39.59 -9.94 11.61
C TRP A 110 -40.29 -10.77 12.70
N TYR A 111 -39.62 -10.98 13.84
CA TYR A 111 -40.19 -11.65 15.01
C TYR A 111 -41.08 -10.75 15.89
N LYS A 112 -41.31 -9.50 15.50
CA LYS A 112 -42.16 -8.51 16.20
C LYS A 112 -41.76 -8.26 17.66
N ILE A 113 -40.49 -8.43 17.99
CA ILE A 113 -39.96 -8.22 19.35
C ILE A 113 -39.21 -6.90 19.52
N MET A 114 -38.87 -6.22 18.42
CA MET A 114 -38.08 -4.97 18.43
C MET A 114 -38.72 -3.85 19.26
N ASP A 115 -40.05 -3.82 19.40
CA ASP A 115 -40.76 -2.80 20.18
C ASP A 115 -40.62 -2.95 21.70
N LYS A 116 -40.06 -4.07 22.19
CA LYS A 116 -39.81 -4.28 23.63
C LYS A 116 -38.76 -3.29 24.12
N PHE A 117 -39.08 -2.57 25.20
CA PHE A 117 -38.22 -1.50 25.73
C PHE A 117 -36.78 -1.96 26.03
N SER A 118 -36.61 -3.16 26.59
CA SER A 118 -35.29 -3.75 26.85
C SER A 118 -34.47 -3.98 25.57
N LEU A 119 -35.10 -4.46 24.50
CA LEU A 119 -34.45 -4.67 23.20
C LEU A 119 -34.12 -3.36 22.50
N ARG A 120 -34.94 -2.32 22.68
CA ARG A 120 -34.64 -0.98 22.17
C ARG A 120 -33.38 -0.40 22.81
N ILE A 121 -33.25 -0.50 24.13
CA ILE A 121 -32.05 -0.08 24.85
C ILE A 121 -30.84 -0.89 24.38
N LEU A 122 -30.97 -2.22 24.34
CA LEU A 122 -29.88 -3.09 23.91
C LEU A 122 -29.42 -2.76 22.48
N ALA A 123 -30.35 -2.61 21.54
CA ALA A 123 -30.05 -2.27 20.16
C ALA A 123 -29.36 -0.91 20.06
N PHE A 124 -29.78 0.08 20.85
CA PHE A 124 -29.12 1.39 20.89
C PHE A 124 -27.69 1.29 21.44
N VAL A 125 -27.48 0.59 22.56
CA VAL A 125 -26.15 0.40 23.16
C VAL A 125 -25.22 -0.33 22.18
N ILE A 126 -25.71 -1.35 21.48
CA ILE A 126 -24.96 -2.05 20.43
C ILE A 126 -24.71 -1.15 19.21
N ALA A 127 -25.46 -0.08 18.96
CA ALA A 127 -25.12 0.83 17.86
C ALA A 127 -23.83 1.63 18.13
N LEU A 128 -23.52 1.93 19.40
CA LEU A 128 -22.45 2.87 19.77
C LEU A 128 -21.04 2.43 19.35
N PRO A 129 -20.62 1.16 19.54
CA PRO A 129 -19.33 0.70 19.01
C PRO A 129 -19.24 0.86 17.49
N GLY A 130 -20.34 0.63 16.75
CA GLY A 130 -20.38 0.86 15.31
C GLY A 130 -20.13 2.32 14.93
N VAL A 131 -20.71 3.27 15.67
CA VAL A 131 -20.44 4.71 15.46
C VAL A 131 -18.97 5.04 15.71
N PHE A 132 -18.34 4.40 16.69
CA PHE A 132 -16.90 4.54 16.93
C PHE A 132 -16.07 3.96 15.77
N LEU A 133 -16.41 2.78 15.23
CA LEU A 133 -15.74 2.22 14.04
C LEU A 133 -15.86 3.17 12.83
N LEU A 134 -17.05 3.71 12.61
CA LEU A 134 -17.31 4.69 11.54
C LEU A 134 -16.49 5.96 11.73
N PHE A 135 -16.37 6.45 12.97
CA PHE A 135 -15.52 7.59 13.30
C PHE A 135 -14.05 7.30 12.98
N GLN A 136 -13.51 6.14 13.39
CA GLN A 136 -12.13 5.78 13.10
C GLN A 136 -11.87 5.63 11.59
N THR A 137 -12.84 5.07 10.85
CA THR A 137 -12.79 5.00 9.38
C THR A 137 -12.71 6.41 8.78
N GLY A 138 -13.61 7.30 9.21
CA GLY A 138 -13.65 8.68 8.75
C GLY A 138 -12.42 9.51 9.11
N ASP A 139 -11.86 9.34 10.30
CA ASP A 139 -10.66 10.05 10.78
C ASP A 139 -9.42 9.68 9.93
N HIS A 140 -9.21 8.40 9.64
CA HIS A 140 -8.12 7.98 8.75
C HIS A 140 -8.36 8.42 7.30
N GLY A 141 -9.62 8.40 6.83
CA GLY A 141 -9.97 8.95 5.52
C GLY A 141 -9.68 10.45 5.42
N ALA A 142 -10.01 11.21 6.47
CA ALA A 142 -9.70 12.63 6.55
C ALA A 142 -8.19 12.90 6.57
N LYS A 143 -7.41 12.09 7.30
CA LYS A 143 -5.94 12.16 7.31
C LYS A 143 -5.36 11.90 5.91
N LEU A 144 -5.89 10.95 5.15
CA LEU A 144 -5.45 10.71 3.77
C LEU A 144 -5.69 11.92 2.88
N VAL A 145 -6.88 12.50 2.93
CA VAL A 145 -7.27 13.63 2.06
C VAL A 145 -6.59 14.93 2.49
N PHE A 146 -6.75 15.33 3.75
CA PHE A 146 -6.28 16.64 4.23
C PHE A 146 -4.82 16.64 4.69
N GLY A 147 -4.30 15.50 5.16
CA GLY A 147 -2.92 15.38 5.61
C GLY A 147 -1.96 15.04 4.47
N TYR A 148 -2.39 14.19 3.53
CA TYR A 148 -1.54 13.66 2.46
C TYR A 148 -2.06 13.93 1.05
N GLY A 149 -3.13 14.72 0.89
CA GLY A 149 -3.62 15.14 -0.44
C GLY A 149 -4.25 14.02 -1.27
N ALA A 150 -4.56 12.85 -0.70
CA ALA A 150 -5.17 11.74 -1.42
C ALA A 150 -6.50 12.16 -2.06
N GLY A 151 -6.66 11.96 -3.37
CA GLY A 151 -7.88 12.30 -4.09
C GLY A 151 -8.13 13.80 -4.33
N THR A 152 -7.21 14.69 -3.91
CA THR A 152 -7.35 16.16 -4.07
C THR A 152 -6.71 16.72 -5.34
N GLY A 153 -5.96 15.90 -6.09
CA GLY A 153 -5.12 16.34 -7.19
C GLY A 153 -3.78 16.97 -6.76
N GLN A 154 -3.61 17.37 -5.49
CA GLN A 154 -2.36 17.97 -5.00
C GLN A 154 -1.18 16.99 -5.05
N LEU A 155 -1.44 15.69 -4.88
CA LEU A 155 -0.41 14.66 -5.07
C LEU A 155 0.12 14.63 -6.52
N LEU A 156 -0.76 14.83 -7.51
CA LEU A 156 -0.36 14.89 -8.92
C LEU A 156 0.40 16.19 -9.23
N GLU A 157 0.00 17.31 -8.62
CA GLU A 157 0.68 18.61 -8.77
C GLU A 157 2.07 18.63 -8.11
N GLN A 158 2.21 18.01 -6.93
CA GLN A 158 3.51 17.77 -6.30
C GLN A 158 4.39 16.82 -7.11
N GLN A 159 3.84 15.76 -7.72
CA GLN A 159 4.59 14.87 -8.61
C GLN A 159 5.09 15.58 -9.87
N SER A 160 4.25 16.43 -10.47
CA SER A 160 4.61 17.24 -11.64
C SER A 160 5.72 18.26 -11.30
N SER A 161 5.65 18.84 -10.10
CA SER A 161 6.63 19.81 -9.60
C SER A 161 7.94 19.16 -9.14
N ALA A 162 7.89 17.96 -8.55
CA ALA A 162 9.08 17.20 -8.18
C ALA A 162 9.88 16.72 -9.40
N ASN A 163 9.19 16.36 -10.50
CA ASN A 163 9.84 16.08 -11.78
C ASN A 163 10.43 17.35 -12.43
N ALA A 164 9.95 18.54 -12.07
CA ALA A 164 10.47 19.83 -12.56
C ALA A 164 11.52 20.47 -11.64
N SER A 165 11.68 19.98 -10.40
CA SER A 165 12.54 20.55 -9.36
C SER A 165 13.65 19.61 -8.90
N ALA A 166 14.17 18.78 -9.80
CA ALA A 166 15.43 18.06 -9.58
C ALA A 166 16.63 18.97 -9.89
N THR A 167 16.74 20.12 -9.23
CA THR A 167 17.98 20.94 -9.20
C THR A 167 18.04 21.75 -7.90
N THR A 168 19.22 21.74 -7.25
CA THR A 168 19.69 22.55 -6.08
C THR A 168 19.00 22.26 -4.73
N ASP A 169 19.65 21.94 -3.60
CA ASP A 169 21.00 22.18 -3.05
C ASP A 169 21.34 21.02 -2.08
N SER A 170 22.58 20.55 -1.85
CA SER A 170 23.73 21.31 -1.37
C SER A 170 25.02 20.52 -1.62
N LEU A 171 25.94 21.10 -2.39
CA LEU A 171 27.30 20.63 -2.59
C LEU A 171 28.19 20.98 -1.39
N LEU A 172 28.29 20.12 -0.37
CA LEU A 172 29.42 20.11 0.56
C LEU A 172 29.68 18.68 1.10
N GLN A 173 30.67 18.01 0.50
CA GLN A 173 31.55 16.93 1.00
C GLN A 173 31.03 15.96 2.10
N SER A 174 31.03 14.65 1.79
CA SER A 174 31.94 13.66 2.42
C SER A 174 31.52 12.20 2.13
N ASN A 175 32.20 11.55 1.18
CA ASN A 175 32.60 10.12 1.11
C ASN A 175 31.67 8.97 1.58
N SER A 176 30.37 9.17 1.77
CA SER A 176 29.40 8.08 1.98
C SER A 176 28.20 8.27 1.07
N THR A 177 28.02 7.32 0.15
CA THR A 177 26.84 7.16 -0.72
C THR A 177 25.69 6.44 -0.03
N PHE A 178 26.02 5.64 0.99
CA PHE A 178 25.06 4.87 1.77
C PHE A 178 24.84 5.56 3.11
N THR A 179 23.66 6.11 3.32
CA THR A 179 23.27 6.81 4.55
C THR A 179 22.28 5.96 5.32
N VAL A 180 22.47 5.87 6.64
CA VAL A 180 21.55 5.19 7.56
C VAL A 180 21.14 6.20 8.62
N ASN A 181 19.84 6.35 8.83
CA ASN A 181 19.27 7.23 9.82
C ASN A 181 19.00 6.45 11.13
N ASP A 182 18.89 7.17 12.24
CA ASP A 182 18.65 6.57 13.57
C ASP A 182 17.34 5.77 13.65
N ASN A 183 16.37 6.10 12.79
CA ASN A 183 15.09 5.41 12.68
C ASN A 183 15.14 4.15 11.78
N GLY A 184 16.33 3.71 11.35
CA GLY A 184 16.48 2.51 10.53
C GLY A 184 16.29 2.73 9.02
N ASN A 185 15.82 3.90 8.58
CA ASN A 185 15.77 4.26 7.17
C ASN A 185 17.19 4.29 6.59
N TRP A 186 17.33 3.91 5.33
CA TRP A 186 18.60 4.04 4.65
C TRP A 186 18.41 4.37 3.18
N SER A 187 19.41 4.99 2.58
CA SER A 187 19.45 5.25 1.15
C SER A 187 20.84 5.01 0.63
N TRP A 188 20.90 4.53 -0.60
CA TRP A 188 22.12 4.32 -1.36
C TRP A 188 21.96 5.02 -2.70
N GLU A 189 22.49 6.23 -2.80
CA GLU A 189 22.69 6.91 -4.07
C GLU A 189 24.03 6.46 -4.62
N ILE A 190 24.10 5.90 -5.83
CA ILE A 190 25.39 5.40 -6.30
C ILE A 190 26.38 6.56 -6.50
N GLY A 191 27.61 6.34 -6.05
CA GLY A 191 28.72 7.28 -6.20
C GLY A 191 30.00 6.55 -6.63
N PRO A 192 31.15 7.23 -6.64
CA PRO A 192 32.39 6.70 -7.20
C PRO A 192 32.88 5.41 -6.51
N ASN A 193 32.52 5.20 -5.25
CA ASN A 193 32.87 4.01 -4.46
C ASN A 193 31.73 2.97 -4.41
N GLY A 194 30.86 2.94 -5.42
CA GLY A 194 29.69 2.06 -5.48
C GLY A 194 30.03 0.59 -5.25
N VAL A 195 31.05 0.05 -5.91
CA VAL A 195 31.49 -1.35 -5.72
C VAL A 195 31.92 -1.62 -4.28
N SER A 196 32.76 -0.78 -3.68
CA SER A 196 33.19 -0.95 -2.28
C SER A 196 32.02 -0.85 -1.31
N THR A 197 31.03 -0.02 -1.62
CA THR A 197 29.80 0.11 -0.83
C THR A 197 28.97 -1.17 -0.89
N LEU A 198 28.75 -1.71 -2.10
CA LEU A 198 28.07 -2.99 -2.31
C LEU A 198 28.72 -4.11 -1.46
N LEU A 199 30.05 -4.26 -1.58
CA LEU A 199 30.80 -5.31 -0.88
C LEU A 199 30.82 -5.16 0.65
N SER A 200 30.72 -3.94 1.17
CA SER A 200 30.79 -3.68 2.62
C SER A 200 29.42 -3.65 3.31
N LYS A 201 28.36 -3.29 2.59
CA LYS A 201 27.01 -3.12 3.13
C LYS A 201 26.10 -4.32 2.92
N PHE A 202 26.35 -5.11 1.86
CA PHE A 202 25.55 -6.28 1.54
C PHE A 202 26.25 -7.57 1.93
N GLN A 203 25.45 -8.61 2.17
CA GLN A 203 25.90 -9.98 2.44
C GLN A 203 25.24 -10.93 1.45
N TRP A 204 25.98 -11.94 0.98
CA TRP A 204 25.50 -12.94 0.05
C TRP A 204 24.91 -14.14 0.80
N LEU A 205 23.74 -14.58 0.34
CA LEU A 205 23.08 -15.82 0.75
C LEU A 205 23.28 -16.92 -0.29
N GLU A 206 23.42 -16.53 -1.56
CA GLU A 206 23.68 -17.41 -2.71
C GLU A 206 24.58 -16.67 -3.71
N GLY A 207 25.53 -17.38 -4.33
CA GLY A 207 26.52 -16.81 -5.23
C GLY A 207 27.65 -16.05 -4.52
N ALA A 208 28.47 -15.33 -5.27
CA ALA A 208 29.54 -14.49 -4.77
C ALA A 208 29.57 -13.12 -5.47
N PRO A 209 30.05 -12.05 -4.82
CA PRO A 209 30.07 -10.72 -5.44
C PRO A 209 30.84 -10.64 -6.76
N GLN A 210 31.84 -11.51 -6.96
CA GLN A 210 32.62 -11.56 -8.20
C GLN A 210 31.78 -12.06 -9.38
N ASP A 211 30.77 -12.89 -9.12
CA ASP A 211 29.87 -13.44 -10.14
C ASP A 211 29.03 -12.34 -10.81
N LEU A 212 28.86 -11.18 -10.13
CA LEU A 212 28.14 -10.02 -10.66
C LEU A 212 29.03 -9.05 -11.43
N GLN A 213 30.35 -9.25 -11.47
CA GLN A 213 31.32 -8.34 -12.12
C GLN A 213 31.01 -6.84 -11.90
N PRO A 214 30.84 -6.39 -10.63
CA PRO A 214 30.31 -5.07 -10.35
C PRO A 214 31.28 -3.98 -10.82
N SER A 215 30.76 -2.98 -11.52
CA SER A 215 31.53 -1.81 -11.96
C SER A 215 30.73 -0.54 -11.79
N VAL A 216 31.41 0.60 -11.61
CA VAL A 216 30.76 1.91 -11.56
C VAL A 216 30.87 2.55 -12.94
N VAL A 217 29.73 2.97 -13.48
CA VAL A 217 29.64 3.69 -14.74
C VAL A 217 29.14 5.12 -14.50
N LYS A 218 29.52 6.06 -15.37
CA LYS A 218 29.03 7.44 -15.30
C LYS A 218 27.88 7.65 -16.27
N SER A 219 26.87 8.39 -15.84
CA SER A 219 25.77 8.87 -16.68
C SER A 219 25.56 10.36 -16.41
N GLY A 220 26.08 11.20 -17.30
CA GLY A 220 26.20 12.65 -17.04
C GLY A 220 27.06 12.92 -15.81
N ASP A 221 26.51 13.64 -14.84
CA ASP A 221 27.15 13.94 -13.54
C ASP A 221 26.89 12.86 -12.47
N ASN A 222 26.01 11.89 -12.76
CA ASN A 222 25.65 10.82 -11.84
C ASN A 222 26.55 9.59 -12.01
N TYR A 223 26.62 8.79 -10.96
CA TYR A 223 27.26 7.48 -10.98
C TYR A 223 26.18 6.41 -10.88
N LEU A 224 26.36 5.31 -11.61
CA LEU A 224 25.48 4.15 -11.56
C LEU A 224 26.34 2.92 -11.28
N ILE A 225 25.77 1.87 -10.70
CA ILE A 225 26.44 0.58 -10.56
C ILE A 225 25.88 -0.38 -11.60
N GLN A 226 26.79 -0.94 -12.38
CA GLN A 226 26.50 -1.97 -13.38
C GLN A 226 26.85 -3.33 -12.78
N LEU A 227 25.90 -4.27 -12.87
CA LEU A 227 26.06 -5.67 -12.49
C LEU A 227 25.86 -6.53 -13.75
N THR A 228 26.79 -7.45 -14.00
CA THR A 228 26.81 -8.33 -15.18
C THR A 228 26.93 -9.80 -14.75
N PRO A 229 25.84 -10.44 -14.28
CA PRO A 229 25.84 -11.86 -13.92
C PRO A 229 26.03 -12.79 -15.12
N GLU A 230 26.59 -13.97 -14.88
CA GLU A 230 26.90 -14.99 -15.90
C GLU A 230 25.97 -16.24 -15.86
N SER A 231 24.73 -16.11 -15.39
CA SER A 231 23.64 -17.11 -15.30
C SER A 231 23.41 -17.78 -13.93
N SER A 232 24.39 -17.81 -13.01
CA SER A 232 24.15 -18.33 -11.67
C SER A 232 23.37 -17.32 -10.80
N PRO A 233 22.42 -17.78 -9.96
CA PRO A 233 21.68 -16.89 -9.09
C PRO A 233 22.61 -16.21 -8.09
N ASN A 234 22.37 -14.92 -7.87
CA ASN A 234 23.08 -14.10 -6.90
C ASN A 234 22.07 -13.45 -5.97
N PHE A 235 22.04 -13.88 -4.72
CA PHE A 235 21.09 -13.41 -3.70
C PHE A 235 21.87 -12.69 -2.61
N PHE A 236 21.65 -11.38 -2.47
CA PHE A 236 22.34 -10.56 -1.49
C PHE A 236 21.41 -9.56 -0.80
N THR A 237 21.68 -9.28 0.47
CA THR A 237 20.83 -8.45 1.34
C THR A 237 21.63 -7.44 2.13
N VAL A 238 21.02 -6.30 2.50
CA VAL A 238 21.55 -5.46 3.58
C VAL A 238 21.40 -6.19 4.93
N ARG A 239 22.20 -5.80 5.92
CA ARG A 239 22.19 -6.44 7.24
C ARG A 239 21.06 -5.98 8.16
N ASN A 240 20.43 -4.85 7.86
CA ASN A 240 19.32 -4.36 8.69
C ASN A 240 18.12 -5.31 8.58
N VAL A 241 17.29 -5.35 9.63
CA VAL A 241 16.04 -6.11 9.64
C VAL A 241 14.90 -5.17 9.99
N LEU A 242 13.79 -5.30 9.26
CA LEU A 242 12.62 -4.44 9.39
C LEU A 242 11.34 -5.27 9.22
N LEU A 243 10.24 -4.79 9.81
CA LEU A 243 8.93 -5.43 9.70
C LEU A 243 8.05 -4.77 8.64
N ASN A 244 7.79 -3.47 8.77
CA ASN A 244 6.98 -2.73 7.83
C ASN A 244 7.89 -1.78 7.07
N MET A 245 7.90 -1.86 5.74
CA MET A 245 8.83 -1.09 4.91
C MET A 245 8.26 -0.75 3.55
N GLN A 246 8.80 0.33 3.00
CA GLN A 246 8.74 0.67 1.60
C GLN A 246 10.17 0.71 1.06
N VAL A 247 10.40 0.19 -0.14
CA VAL A 247 11.71 0.28 -0.81
C VAL A 247 11.50 0.81 -2.22
N ASP A 248 12.21 1.89 -2.55
CA ASP A 248 12.22 2.53 -3.86
C ASP A 248 13.54 2.21 -4.56
N TYR A 249 13.44 1.70 -5.78
CA TYR A 249 14.54 1.29 -6.63
C TYR A 249 14.50 2.07 -7.94
N TYR A 250 15.67 2.45 -8.43
CA TYR A 250 15.85 2.98 -9.79
C TYR A 250 16.78 2.04 -10.55
N LEU A 251 16.22 1.27 -11.48
CA LEU A 251 16.88 0.13 -12.12
C LEU A 251 16.69 0.16 -13.64
N ASP A 252 17.71 -0.18 -14.41
CA ASP A 252 17.58 -0.46 -15.85
C ASP A 252 17.82 -1.95 -16.10
N LEU A 253 16.82 -2.60 -16.69
CA LEU A 253 16.80 -4.02 -17.03
C LEU A 253 16.83 -4.26 -18.55
N SER A 254 16.98 -3.21 -19.37
CA SER A 254 16.83 -3.29 -20.82
C SER A 254 17.81 -4.25 -21.50
N ASN A 255 18.95 -4.53 -20.86
CA ASN A 255 20.00 -5.42 -21.37
C ASN A 255 20.16 -6.67 -20.50
N PHE A 256 19.16 -7.00 -19.68
CA PHE A 256 19.15 -8.18 -18.81
C PHE A 256 18.19 -9.23 -19.34
N ASP A 257 18.63 -10.48 -19.37
CA ASP A 257 17.82 -11.64 -19.72
C ASP A 257 17.72 -12.57 -18.50
N GLY A 258 16.52 -12.66 -17.92
CA GLY A 258 16.22 -13.40 -16.70
C GLY A 258 15.33 -12.61 -15.74
N GLU A 259 15.49 -12.87 -14.44
CA GLU A 259 14.64 -12.35 -13.38
C GLU A 259 15.43 -11.53 -12.36
N VAL A 260 14.90 -10.34 -12.02
CA VAL A 260 15.36 -9.53 -10.90
C VAL A 260 14.30 -9.55 -9.82
N GLU A 261 14.61 -10.17 -8.68
CA GLU A 261 13.73 -10.18 -7.51
C GLU A 261 14.13 -9.07 -6.52
N LEU A 262 13.17 -8.22 -6.22
CA LEU A 262 13.21 -7.25 -5.14
C LEU A 262 12.72 -7.94 -3.87
N VAL A 263 13.65 -8.44 -3.08
CA VAL A 263 13.37 -9.33 -1.94
C VAL A 263 13.26 -8.55 -0.63
N ASN A 264 12.26 -8.91 0.17
CA ASN A 264 11.92 -8.31 1.46
C ASN A 264 11.78 -9.43 2.51
N HIS A 265 11.84 -9.06 3.79
CA HIS A 265 11.63 -9.99 4.92
C HIS A 265 12.51 -11.25 4.88
N VAL A 266 13.68 -11.15 4.26
CA VAL A 266 14.56 -12.29 4.03
C VAL A 266 15.08 -12.81 5.38
N GLN A 267 14.72 -14.05 5.71
CA GLN A 267 15.28 -14.80 6.83
C GLN A 267 16.52 -15.58 6.37
N ASP A 268 16.34 -16.33 5.29
CA ASP A 268 17.34 -17.13 4.61
C ASP A 268 16.97 -17.32 3.12
N ALA A 269 17.75 -18.11 2.39
CA ALA A 269 17.56 -18.35 0.96
C ALA A 269 16.28 -19.13 0.59
N GLN A 270 15.51 -19.59 1.58
CA GLN A 270 14.29 -20.39 1.42
C GLN A 270 13.06 -19.72 2.02
N ASN A 271 13.20 -18.55 2.66
CA ASN A 271 12.13 -17.87 3.38
C ASN A 271 12.24 -16.34 3.20
N TYR A 272 11.43 -15.78 2.30
CA TYR A 272 11.43 -14.35 1.97
C TYR A 272 10.17 -13.94 1.19
N ASP A 273 9.85 -12.65 1.21
CA ASP A 273 8.86 -12.02 0.34
C ASP A 273 9.57 -11.43 -0.90
N PHE A 274 8.90 -11.36 -2.05
CA PHE A 274 9.51 -10.87 -3.27
C PHE A 274 8.54 -10.10 -4.19
N VAL A 275 9.14 -9.25 -5.01
CA VAL A 275 8.57 -8.75 -6.26
C VAL A 275 9.56 -9.03 -7.38
N THR A 276 9.21 -9.88 -8.32
CA THR A 276 10.05 -10.26 -9.47
C THR A 276 9.73 -9.38 -10.67
N LEU A 277 10.77 -8.93 -11.36
CA LEU A 277 10.72 -8.28 -12.67
C LEU A 277 11.41 -9.22 -13.67
N SER A 278 10.62 -9.86 -14.54
CA SER A 278 11.12 -10.75 -15.59
C SER A 278 11.44 -9.99 -16.88
N SER A 279 12.49 -10.38 -17.60
CA SER A 279 12.82 -9.89 -18.94
C SER A 279 11.73 -10.18 -19.97
N GLU A 280 10.84 -11.14 -19.70
CA GLU A 280 9.66 -11.45 -20.54
C GLU A 280 8.51 -10.43 -20.38
N GLY A 281 8.65 -9.44 -19.50
CA GLY A 281 7.63 -8.43 -19.27
C GLY A 281 6.54 -8.85 -18.29
N THR A 282 6.88 -9.69 -17.32
CA THR A 282 5.99 -10.09 -16.23
C THR A 282 6.50 -9.60 -14.88
N ILE A 283 5.63 -8.97 -14.10
CA ILE A 283 5.86 -8.65 -12.69
C ILE A 283 5.07 -9.61 -11.82
N THR A 284 5.74 -10.24 -10.85
CA THR A 284 5.10 -11.22 -9.95
C THR A 284 5.40 -10.83 -8.51
N GLN A 285 4.40 -10.82 -7.64
CA GLN A 285 4.55 -10.61 -6.21
C GLN A 285 4.18 -11.87 -5.45
N GLY A 286 4.97 -12.24 -4.45
CA GLY A 286 4.71 -13.44 -3.67
C GLY A 286 5.63 -13.61 -2.47
N ARG A 287 5.58 -14.83 -1.93
CA ARG A 287 6.38 -15.29 -0.79
C ARG A 287 6.96 -16.67 -1.07
N VAL A 288 8.18 -16.90 -0.61
CA VAL A 288 8.81 -18.22 -0.55
C VAL A 288 8.81 -18.70 0.90
N ILE A 289 8.35 -19.93 1.15
CA ILE A 289 8.37 -20.59 2.48
C ILE A 289 8.97 -21.99 2.32
N GLY A 290 10.08 -22.27 2.99
CA GLY A 290 10.76 -23.56 2.85
C GLY A 290 11.19 -23.89 1.42
N GLY A 291 11.37 -22.87 0.57
CA GLY A 291 11.67 -23.02 -0.86
C GLY A 291 10.45 -23.17 -1.77
N GLU A 292 9.24 -23.22 -1.21
CA GLU A 292 8.00 -23.25 -1.99
C GLU A 292 7.47 -21.84 -2.25
N THR A 293 7.17 -21.53 -3.51
CA THR A 293 6.66 -20.22 -3.93
C THR A 293 5.14 -20.15 -3.85
N ASN A 294 4.64 -19.13 -3.19
CA ASN A 294 3.24 -18.73 -3.16
C ASN A 294 3.06 -17.36 -3.82
N ILE A 295 2.27 -17.28 -4.89
CA ILE A 295 2.05 -16.07 -5.67
C ILE A 295 0.83 -15.32 -5.12
N PHE A 296 1.00 -14.02 -4.85
CA PHE A 296 -0.07 -13.13 -4.42
C PHE A 296 -0.69 -12.36 -5.59
N GLY A 297 0.09 -12.07 -6.63
CA GLY A 297 -0.38 -11.37 -7.83
C GLY A 297 0.65 -11.40 -8.95
N GLU A 298 0.18 -11.30 -10.18
CA GLU A 298 1.00 -11.30 -11.39
C GLU A 298 0.34 -10.42 -12.46
N GLU A 299 1.13 -9.57 -13.12
CA GLU A 299 0.67 -8.69 -14.18
C GLU A 299 1.76 -8.51 -15.25
N SER A 300 1.37 -8.07 -16.44
CA SER A 300 2.33 -7.69 -17.48
C SER A 300 2.87 -6.27 -17.27
N TYR A 301 4.13 -6.04 -17.60
CA TYR A 301 4.77 -4.73 -17.60
C TYR A 301 5.69 -4.56 -18.80
N SER A 302 6.06 -3.31 -19.09
CA SER A 302 7.06 -2.99 -20.12
C SER A 302 8.24 -2.29 -19.46
N ALA A 303 9.44 -2.78 -19.77
CA ALA A 303 10.70 -2.17 -19.37
C ALA A 303 11.32 -1.41 -20.55
N SER A 304 11.63 -0.13 -20.36
CA SER A 304 12.50 0.61 -21.27
C SER A 304 13.24 1.70 -20.50
N GLY A 305 14.57 1.62 -20.49
CA GLY A 305 15.42 2.54 -19.71
C GLY A 305 15.29 2.36 -18.21
N ILE A 306 15.61 3.41 -17.45
CA ILE A 306 15.53 3.40 -15.99
C ILE A 306 14.06 3.38 -15.56
N LEU A 307 13.70 2.33 -14.83
CA LEU A 307 12.43 2.14 -14.16
C LEU A 307 12.50 2.64 -12.73
N PHE A 308 11.47 3.36 -12.30
CA PHE A 308 11.17 3.51 -10.88
C PHE A 308 10.33 2.31 -10.43
N VAL A 309 10.81 1.56 -9.44
CA VAL A 309 10.06 0.45 -8.84
C VAL A 309 9.95 0.67 -7.34
N ARG A 310 8.74 0.60 -6.80
CA ARG A 310 8.50 0.69 -5.35
C ARG A 310 7.86 -0.59 -4.85
N THR A 311 8.43 -1.20 -3.83
CA THR A 311 7.78 -2.26 -3.06
C THR A 311 7.27 -1.69 -1.74
N VAL A 312 6.10 -2.13 -1.29
CA VAL A 312 5.50 -1.76 0.01
C VAL A 312 5.01 -3.03 0.67
N VAL A 313 5.42 -3.24 1.91
CA VAL A 313 4.87 -4.27 2.79
C VAL A 313 4.53 -3.64 4.13
N ASN A 314 3.25 -3.68 4.50
CA ASN A 314 2.77 -3.18 5.79
C ASN A 314 1.65 -4.09 6.29
N GLY A 315 1.95 -4.88 7.33
CA GLY A 315 1.05 -5.91 7.82
C GLY A 315 0.73 -6.96 6.74
N THR A 316 -0.54 -7.09 6.40
CA THR A 316 -1.06 -8.09 5.44
C THR A 316 -1.13 -7.58 4.00
N HIS A 317 -0.75 -6.32 3.75
CA HIS A 317 -0.81 -5.69 2.43
C HIS A 317 0.56 -5.63 1.77
N PHE A 318 0.62 -6.14 0.54
CA PHE A 318 1.80 -6.15 -0.31
C PHE A 318 1.48 -5.37 -1.58
N ARG A 319 2.31 -4.40 -1.95
CA ARG A 319 2.12 -3.60 -3.18
C ARG A 319 3.42 -3.43 -3.91
N ALA A 320 3.36 -3.42 -5.23
CA ALA A 320 4.45 -2.98 -6.07
C ALA A 320 3.95 -1.94 -7.08
N TYR A 321 4.80 -0.95 -7.35
CA TYR A 321 4.54 0.10 -8.32
C TYR A 321 5.67 0.13 -9.33
N ILE A 322 5.33 0.35 -10.60
CA ILE A 322 6.28 0.65 -11.67
C ILE A 322 5.94 2.03 -12.19
N ASN A 323 6.93 2.92 -12.27
CA ASN A 323 6.76 4.30 -12.73
C ASN A 323 5.60 5.05 -12.05
N LYS A 324 5.42 4.78 -10.75
CA LYS A 324 4.39 5.34 -9.87
C LYS A 324 2.96 4.86 -10.15
N GLU A 325 2.77 3.90 -11.05
CA GLU A 325 1.51 3.21 -11.26
C GLU A 325 1.54 1.87 -10.51
N MET A 326 0.44 1.51 -9.85
CA MET A 326 0.36 0.24 -9.14
C MET A 326 0.36 -0.91 -10.15
N ALA A 327 1.31 -1.83 -10.00
CA ALA A 327 1.48 -2.95 -10.90
C ALA A 327 0.87 -4.23 -10.30
N VAL A 328 1.09 -4.49 -9.00
CA VAL A 328 0.50 -5.63 -8.28
C VAL A 328 0.14 -5.24 -6.85
N HIS A 329 -0.97 -5.79 -6.35
CA HIS A 329 -1.45 -5.62 -4.98
C HIS A 329 -1.96 -6.96 -4.44
N GLY A 330 -1.11 -7.61 -3.65
CA GLY A 330 -1.37 -8.88 -3.02
C GLY A 330 -1.77 -8.74 -1.55
N HIS A 331 -2.40 -9.80 -1.03
CA HIS A 331 -2.68 -9.96 0.39
C HIS A 331 -2.13 -11.30 0.88
N GLY A 332 -1.51 -11.28 2.05
CA GLY A 332 -0.94 -12.48 2.68
C GLY A 332 -0.79 -12.31 4.19
N ASP A 333 -0.32 -13.35 4.87
CA ASP A 333 -0.04 -13.27 6.30
C ASP A 333 1.06 -12.24 6.59
N ALA A 334 0.91 -11.53 7.71
CA ALA A 334 1.92 -10.56 8.14
C ALA A 334 3.29 -11.26 8.29
N PRO A 335 4.36 -10.71 7.68
CA PRO A 335 5.68 -11.33 7.73
C PRO A 335 6.34 -11.20 9.11
N GLU A 336 7.43 -11.94 9.33
CA GLU A 336 8.37 -11.69 10.41
C GLU A 336 9.40 -10.63 10.00
N THR A 337 10.03 -9.94 10.97
CA THR A 337 11.11 -8.99 10.67
C THR A 337 12.22 -9.65 9.85
N GLY A 338 12.63 -9.06 8.74
CA GLY A 338 13.69 -9.63 7.92
C GLY A 338 14.44 -8.60 7.09
N LYS A 339 15.38 -9.08 6.29
CA LYS A 339 16.31 -8.24 5.53
C LYS A 339 15.73 -7.86 4.17
N VAL A 340 16.28 -6.80 3.58
CA VAL A 340 15.95 -6.36 2.22
C VAL A 340 17.14 -6.57 1.31
N GLY A 341 16.91 -6.90 0.04
CA GLY A 341 17.98 -7.15 -0.90
C GLY A 341 17.53 -7.27 -2.33
N LEU A 342 18.36 -7.94 -3.12
CA LEU A 342 18.10 -8.31 -4.49
C LEU A 342 18.51 -9.78 -4.70
N ARG A 343 17.76 -10.48 -5.55
CA ARG A 343 18.18 -11.75 -6.14
C ARG A 343 18.17 -11.62 -7.66
N LEU A 344 19.32 -11.85 -8.28
CA LEU A 344 19.49 -11.77 -9.74
C LEU A 344 19.67 -13.19 -10.28
N ASN A 345 18.81 -13.60 -11.21
CA ASN A 345 18.87 -14.91 -11.84
C ASN A 345 18.77 -14.75 -13.36
N GLY A 346 19.92 -14.79 -14.04
CA GLY A 346 19.98 -14.52 -15.47
C GLY A 346 21.36 -14.04 -15.91
N SER A 347 21.40 -13.52 -17.13
CA SER A 347 22.62 -13.01 -17.76
C SER A 347 22.39 -11.65 -18.40
N GLY A 348 23.48 -10.93 -18.71
CA GLY A 348 23.39 -9.58 -19.26
C GLY A 348 23.62 -8.52 -18.19
N THR A 349 23.06 -7.32 -18.37
CA THR A 349 23.39 -6.15 -17.55
C THR A 349 22.19 -5.57 -16.82
N VAL A 350 22.32 -5.45 -15.50
CA VAL A 350 21.44 -4.66 -14.63
C VAL A 350 22.17 -3.39 -14.21
N ILE A 351 21.53 -2.24 -14.38
CA ILE A 351 22.05 -0.96 -13.88
C ILE A 351 21.20 -0.53 -12.69
N ILE A 352 21.84 -0.06 -11.63
CA ILE A 352 21.19 0.50 -10.45
C ILE A 352 21.67 1.94 -10.27
N ASP A 353 20.73 2.87 -10.16
CA ASP A 353 20.99 4.30 -9.92
C ASP A 353 20.89 4.63 -8.42
N SER A 354 19.83 4.17 -7.77
CA SER A 354 19.68 4.31 -6.34
C SER A 354 18.72 3.29 -5.74
N ILE A 355 18.88 3.03 -4.45
CA ILE A 355 17.93 2.27 -3.63
C ILE A 355 17.67 3.03 -2.35
N SER A 356 16.41 3.21 -1.96
CA SER A 356 16.08 3.83 -0.68
C SER A 356 15.01 3.03 0.05
N LEU A 357 15.19 2.87 1.34
CA LEU A 357 14.27 2.18 2.22
C LEU A 357 13.70 3.18 3.23
N THR A 358 12.39 3.10 3.41
CA THR A 358 11.65 3.81 4.46
C THR A 358 10.93 2.81 5.35
N GLN A 359 11.19 2.85 6.65
CA GLN A 359 10.39 2.14 7.64
C GLN A 359 8.98 2.74 7.71
N LEU A 360 7.99 1.86 7.76
CA LEU A 360 6.58 2.22 7.91
C LEU A 360 6.13 1.92 9.35
N ASN A 361 5.12 2.66 9.80
CA ASN A 361 4.52 2.47 11.12
C ASN A 361 3.55 1.29 11.12
#